data_AF-A0ABD3ZS57-F1
#
_entry.id   AF-A0ABD3ZS57-F1
#
_cell.length_a   1.000
_cell.length_b   1.000
_cell.length_c   1.000
_cell.angle_alpha   90.00
_cell.angle_beta   90.00
_cell.angle_gamma   90.00
#
_symmetry.space_group_name_H-M   'P 1'
#
loop_
_entity.id
_entity.type
_entity.pdbx_description
1 polymer ?
#
loop_
_entity_poly.entity_id
_entity_poly.type
_entity_poly.pdbx_seq_one_letter_code
_entity_poly.pdbx_strand_id
1 'polypeptide(L)'
;MNKFEFYSRVKALKVEVDHITKEFHGFINDTYKAFWRGVDRIAESNLMYLFVHMTEADIPEKVIQDLRKFFNADKIMSVSKYSPYNSLVWIKRLQREMNRGEITASKYRERLWSILTEIENLEKANESIGEMGENSISEIKQEIEKAVKLSPSYPESLEKHLVLSMDFLKMKKNDFLSLLSIDHSKGRAAEMRNTIDNMPDEIDFNRFMLEVFVKNIESPDDDVFFDIFYRGVMDRIISGEIDTSKILHEVIKEPIPMYKAEKDEYGRIASIEKDRPNLTLL
;
A
#
# COMPACT_ATOMS: atom_id res chain seq x y z
N MET A 1 42.14 9.69 -8.61
CA MET A 1 41.27 9.95 -9.77
C MET A 1 41.77 11.20 -10.46
N ASN A 2 41.93 11.19 -11.79
CA ASN A 2 42.32 12.38 -12.54
C ASN A 2 41.09 13.19 -13.00
N LYS A 3 41.32 14.40 -13.53
CA LYS A 3 40.24 15.31 -13.95
C LYS A 3 39.32 14.71 -15.01
N PHE A 4 39.89 14.01 -15.98
CA PHE A 4 39.13 13.39 -17.07
C PHE A 4 38.21 12.28 -16.54
N GLU A 5 38.74 11.39 -15.71
CA GLU A 5 37.98 10.31 -15.05
C GLU A 5 36.80 10.86 -14.24
N PHE A 6 37.02 11.93 -13.47
CA PHE A 6 35.97 12.59 -12.70
C PHE A 6 34.84 13.10 -13.60
N TYR A 7 35.16 13.89 -14.63
CA TYR A 7 34.15 14.43 -15.54
C TYR A 7 33.38 13.35 -16.30
N SER A 8 34.08 12.32 -16.77
CA SER A 8 33.46 11.18 -17.42
C SER A 8 32.49 10.45 -16.49
N ARG A 9 32.85 10.28 -15.21
CA ARG A 9 31.98 9.61 -14.24
C ARG A 9 30.77 10.44 -13.88
N VAL A 10 30.94 11.74 -13.58
CA VAL A 10 29.82 12.65 -13.30
C VAL A 10 28.84 12.70 -14.47
N LYS A 11 29.35 12.78 -15.71
CA LYS A 11 28.50 12.75 -16.91
C LYS A 11 27.72 11.44 -17.05
N ALA A 12 28.35 10.31 -16.76
CA ALA A 12 27.68 9.01 -16.81
C ALA A 12 26.58 8.90 -15.74
N LEU A 13 26.86 9.34 -14.51
CA LEU A 13 25.87 9.35 -13.42
C LEU A 13 24.69 10.28 -13.73
N LYS A 14 24.94 11.43 -14.36
CA LYS A 14 23.86 12.33 -14.81
C LYS A 14 22.90 11.63 -15.77
N VAL A 15 23.44 10.97 -16.80
CA VAL A 15 22.64 10.22 -17.78
C VAL A 15 21.85 9.09 -17.10
N GLU A 16 22.48 8.41 -16.14
CA GLU A 16 21.82 7.35 -15.39
C GLU A 16 20.67 7.87 -14.51
N VAL A 17 20.89 8.97 -13.79
CA VAL A 17 19.86 9.61 -12.96
C VAL A 17 18.69 10.08 -13.83
N ASP A 18 18.95 10.80 -14.92
CA ASP A 18 17.90 11.26 -15.85
C ASP A 18 17.05 10.09 -16.38
N HIS A 19 17.68 8.94 -16.64
CA HIS A 19 16.98 7.74 -17.09
C HIS A 19 16.11 7.15 -15.97
N ILE A 20 16.69 6.90 -14.80
CA ILE A 20 16.00 6.31 -13.65
C ILE A 20 14.84 7.19 -13.19
N THR A 21 15.05 8.52 -13.08
CA THR A 21 14.00 9.44 -12.62
C THR A 21 12.84 9.46 -13.62
N LYS A 22 13.11 9.45 -14.93
CA LYS A 22 12.07 9.39 -15.96
C LYS A 22 11.28 8.08 -15.90
N GLU A 23 11.95 6.94 -15.75
CA GLU A 23 11.29 5.65 -15.58
C GLU A 23 10.45 5.61 -14.30
N PHE A 24 10.98 6.14 -13.20
CA PHE A 24 10.29 6.16 -11.93
C PHE A 24 9.01 7.02 -12.00
N HIS A 25 9.06 8.22 -12.60
CA HIS A 25 7.86 9.04 -12.83
C HIS A 25 6.81 8.30 -13.69
N GLY A 26 7.24 7.63 -14.76
CA GLY A 26 6.36 6.84 -15.61
C GLY A 26 5.67 5.73 -14.81
N PHE A 27 6.45 4.98 -14.03
CA PHE A 27 5.95 3.94 -13.14
C PHE A 27 4.93 4.46 -12.11
N ILE A 28 5.16 5.61 -11.49
CA ILE A 28 4.24 6.21 -10.52
C ILE A 28 2.91 6.56 -11.18
N ASN A 29 2.93 7.16 -12.37
CA ASN A 29 1.73 7.49 -13.13
C ASN A 29 0.94 6.23 -13.56
N ASP A 30 1.65 5.20 -14.01
CA ASP A 30 1.02 3.94 -14.41
C ASP A 30 0.41 3.20 -13.22
N THR A 31 1.06 3.26 -12.05
CA THR A 31 0.53 2.74 -10.79
C THR A 31 -0.75 3.46 -10.37
N TYR A 32 -0.78 4.80 -10.48
CA TYR A 32 -1.99 5.59 -10.22
C TYR A 32 -3.15 5.23 -11.16
N LYS A 33 -2.88 5.05 -12.46
CA LYS A 33 -3.90 4.60 -13.42
C LYS A 33 -4.33 3.16 -13.19
N ALA A 34 -3.43 2.29 -12.77
CA ALA A 34 -3.76 0.90 -12.42
C ALA A 34 -4.67 0.86 -11.19
N PHE A 35 -4.39 1.70 -10.19
CA PHE A 35 -5.22 1.84 -9.00
C PHE A 35 -6.67 2.19 -9.34
N TRP A 36 -6.90 3.25 -10.11
CA TRP A 36 -8.26 3.65 -10.50
C TRP A 36 -8.97 2.59 -11.34
N ARG A 37 -8.27 1.92 -12.26
CA ARG A 37 -8.83 0.77 -12.99
C ARG A 37 -9.25 -0.35 -12.04
N GLY A 38 -8.49 -0.59 -10.97
CA GLY A 38 -8.84 -1.55 -9.93
C GLY A 38 -10.09 -1.14 -9.15
N VAL A 39 -10.19 0.13 -8.75
CA VAL A 39 -11.38 0.69 -8.08
C VAL A 39 -12.62 0.55 -8.96
N ASP A 40 -12.52 0.92 -10.25
CA ASP A 40 -13.61 0.76 -11.21
C ASP A 40 -14.05 -0.71 -11.33
N ARG A 41 -13.10 -1.66 -11.29
CA ARG A 41 -13.41 -3.10 -11.33
C ARG A 41 -14.15 -3.57 -10.09
N ILE A 42 -13.82 -3.04 -8.92
CA ILE A 42 -14.53 -3.34 -7.68
C ILE A 42 -15.96 -2.82 -7.76
N ALA A 43 -16.15 -1.58 -8.19
CA ALA A 43 -17.47 -0.98 -8.39
C ALA A 43 -18.31 -1.74 -9.44
N GLU A 44 -17.74 -2.03 -10.61
CA GLU A 44 -18.39 -2.87 -11.64
C GLU A 44 -18.84 -4.22 -11.07
N SER A 45 -18.00 -4.86 -10.25
CA SER A 45 -18.30 -6.18 -9.67
C SER A 45 -19.46 -6.11 -8.66
N ASN A 46 -19.49 -5.08 -7.83
CA ASN A 46 -20.60 -4.85 -6.89
C ASN A 46 -21.91 -4.58 -7.65
N LEU A 47 -21.87 -3.77 -8.71
CA LEU A 47 -23.04 -3.47 -9.54
C LEU A 47 -23.52 -4.70 -10.31
N MET A 48 -22.62 -5.52 -10.86
CA MET A 48 -22.97 -6.77 -11.54
C MET A 48 -23.69 -7.72 -10.59
N TYR A 49 -23.22 -7.87 -9.36
CA TYR A 49 -23.92 -8.69 -8.37
C TYR A 49 -25.30 -8.11 -8.01
N LEU A 50 -25.39 -6.79 -7.83
CA LEU A 50 -26.65 -6.12 -7.49
C LEU A 50 -27.73 -6.34 -8.58
N PHE A 51 -27.34 -6.31 -9.86
CA PHE A 51 -28.28 -6.37 -10.98
C PHE A 51 -28.45 -7.77 -11.60
N VAL A 52 -27.70 -8.80 -11.20
CA VAL A 52 -27.70 -10.14 -11.83
C VAL A 52 -29.07 -10.83 -11.92
N HIS A 53 -30.02 -10.43 -11.06
CA HIS A 53 -31.38 -10.96 -11.03
C HIS A 53 -32.45 -9.91 -11.35
N MET A 54 -32.03 -8.74 -11.82
CA MET A 54 -32.92 -7.62 -12.18
C MET A 54 -33.06 -7.54 -13.70
N THR A 55 -34.26 -7.24 -14.15
CA THR A 55 -34.55 -6.84 -15.54
C THR A 55 -34.48 -5.32 -15.68
N GLU A 56 -34.42 -4.79 -16.90
CA GLU A 56 -34.48 -3.34 -17.14
C GLU A 56 -35.74 -2.70 -16.51
N ALA A 57 -36.85 -3.43 -16.44
CA ALA A 57 -38.09 -2.96 -15.83
C ALA A 57 -37.99 -2.81 -14.29
N ASP A 58 -37.07 -3.52 -13.65
CA ASP A 58 -36.87 -3.51 -12.19
C ASP A 58 -35.98 -2.35 -11.73
N ILE A 59 -35.31 -1.67 -12.66
CA ILE A 59 -34.34 -0.61 -12.36
C ILE A 59 -34.94 0.73 -12.81
N PRO A 60 -35.02 1.74 -11.92
CA PRO A 60 -35.51 3.06 -12.32
C PRO A 60 -34.68 3.64 -13.47
N GLU A 61 -35.34 4.16 -14.51
CA GLU A 61 -34.68 4.74 -15.70
C GLU A 61 -33.58 5.75 -15.34
N LYS A 62 -33.80 6.57 -14.31
CA LYS A 62 -32.80 7.52 -13.81
C LYS A 62 -31.51 6.82 -13.35
N VAL A 63 -31.61 5.67 -12.69
CA VAL A 63 -30.46 4.89 -12.23
C VAL A 63 -29.69 4.32 -13.42
N ILE A 64 -30.38 3.82 -14.44
CA ILE A 64 -29.74 3.33 -15.69
C ILE A 64 -29.00 4.48 -16.39
N GLN A 65 -29.63 5.65 -16.50
CA GLN A 65 -29.01 6.84 -17.10
C GLN A 65 -27.80 7.31 -16.31
N ASP A 66 -27.87 7.33 -14.97
CA ASP A 66 -26.75 7.71 -14.13
C ASP A 66 -25.61 6.68 -14.22
N LEU A 67 -25.92 5.39 -14.28
CA LEU A 67 -24.92 4.33 -14.42
C LEU A 67 -24.19 4.41 -15.77
N ARG A 68 -24.90 4.71 -16.86
CA ARG A 68 -24.31 4.92 -18.20
C ARG A 68 -23.33 6.09 -18.29
N LYS A 69 -23.35 7.04 -17.34
CA LYS A 69 -22.37 8.14 -17.28
C LYS A 69 -20.98 7.68 -16.86
N PHE A 70 -20.91 6.59 -16.09
CA PHE A 70 -19.67 6.14 -15.45
C PHE A 70 -19.25 4.73 -15.90
N PHE A 71 -20.21 3.88 -16.28
CA PHE A 71 -19.97 2.47 -16.59
C PHE A 71 -20.65 2.05 -17.89
N ASN A 72 -20.18 0.94 -18.45
CA ASN A 72 -20.90 0.23 -19.50
C ASN A 72 -22.08 -0.53 -18.89
N ALA A 73 -23.25 0.13 -18.84
CA ALA A 73 -24.47 -0.44 -18.27
C ALA A 73 -24.88 -1.75 -18.92
N ASP A 74 -24.81 -1.83 -20.24
CA ASP A 74 -25.24 -3.01 -20.99
C ASP A 74 -24.36 -4.23 -20.64
N LYS A 75 -23.05 -4.01 -20.43
CA LYS A 75 -22.14 -5.04 -19.92
C LYS A 75 -22.49 -5.48 -18.50
N ILE A 76 -22.84 -4.56 -17.61
CA ILE A 76 -23.20 -4.89 -16.22
C ILE A 76 -24.51 -5.69 -16.17
N MET A 77 -25.50 -5.30 -16.97
CA MET A 77 -26.84 -5.87 -16.96
C MET A 77 -26.98 -7.16 -17.79
N SER A 78 -26.06 -7.45 -18.70
CA SER A 78 -26.08 -8.67 -19.52
C SER A 78 -25.61 -9.93 -18.78
N VAL A 79 -25.11 -9.79 -17.55
CA VAL A 79 -24.59 -10.91 -16.76
C VAL A 79 -25.74 -11.66 -16.08
N SER A 80 -25.96 -12.91 -16.45
CA SER A 80 -27.03 -13.76 -15.88
C SER A 80 -26.63 -14.54 -14.63
N LYS A 81 -25.31 -14.66 -14.37
CA LYS A 81 -24.74 -15.29 -13.18
C LYS A 81 -23.46 -14.56 -12.79
N TYR A 82 -23.37 -14.15 -11.53
CA TYR A 82 -22.21 -13.47 -10.99
C TYR A 82 -22.03 -13.82 -9.52
N SER A 83 -20.79 -14.05 -9.10
CA SER A 83 -20.51 -14.37 -7.70
C SER A 83 -20.51 -13.08 -6.87
N PRO A 84 -21.20 -13.03 -5.71
CA PRO A 84 -21.09 -11.90 -4.78
C PRO A 84 -19.67 -11.62 -4.32
N TYR A 85 -18.79 -12.62 -4.37
CA TYR A 85 -17.43 -12.53 -3.85
C TYR A 85 -16.43 -11.96 -4.86
N ASN A 86 -16.84 -11.69 -6.10
CA ASN A 86 -15.94 -11.20 -7.14
C ASN A 86 -15.33 -9.83 -6.80
N SER A 87 -16.08 -8.94 -6.14
CA SER A 87 -15.54 -7.66 -5.66
C SER A 87 -14.43 -7.86 -4.63
N LEU A 88 -14.58 -8.83 -3.71
CA LEU A 88 -13.56 -9.21 -2.73
C LEU A 88 -12.29 -9.74 -3.39
N VAL A 89 -12.43 -10.52 -4.46
CA VAL A 89 -11.29 -10.98 -5.28
C VAL A 89 -10.57 -9.80 -5.93
N TRP A 90 -11.30 -8.82 -6.47
CA TRP A 90 -10.70 -7.61 -7.04
C TRP A 90 -10.02 -6.73 -5.99
N ILE A 91 -10.60 -6.59 -4.80
CA ILE A 91 -9.98 -5.91 -3.66
C ILE A 91 -8.64 -6.58 -3.31
N LYS A 92 -8.64 -7.91 -3.14
CA LYS A 92 -7.43 -8.68 -2.82
C LYS A 92 -6.36 -8.52 -3.91
N ARG A 93 -6.77 -8.53 -5.18
CA ARG A 93 -5.87 -8.29 -6.31
C ARG A 93 -5.28 -6.88 -6.28
N LEU A 94 -6.10 -5.87 -6.06
CA LEU A 94 -5.68 -4.47 -6.04
C LEU A 94 -4.70 -4.20 -4.89
N GLN A 95 -4.97 -4.72 -3.68
CA GLN A 95 -4.04 -4.61 -2.55
C GLN A 95 -2.68 -5.23 -2.86
N ARG A 96 -2.65 -6.42 -3.50
CA ARG A 96 -1.38 -7.03 -3.95
C ARG A 96 -0.64 -6.19 -4.99
N GLU A 97 -1.37 -5.57 -5.92
CA GLU A 97 -0.79 -4.64 -6.91
C GLU A 97 -0.22 -3.40 -6.23
N MET A 98 -0.90 -2.85 -5.21
CA MET A 98 -0.40 -1.75 -4.38
C MET A 98 0.88 -2.15 -3.62
N ASN A 99 0.90 -3.30 -2.95
CA ASN A 99 2.07 -3.81 -2.24
C ASN A 99 3.28 -3.98 -3.17
N ARG A 100 3.08 -4.56 -4.36
CA ARG A 100 4.14 -4.66 -5.39
C ARG A 100 4.59 -3.30 -5.90
N GLY A 101 3.66 -2.35 -5.99
CA GLY A 101 3.91 -0.97 -6.35
C GLY A 101 4.89 -0.31 -5.38
N GLU A 102 4.63 -0.43 -4.08
CA GLU A 102 5.49 0.09 -3.01
C GLU A 102 6.88 -0.57 -3.02
N ILE A 103 6.95 -1.90 -3.16
CA ILE A 103 8.23 -2.62 -3.25
C ILE A 103 9.05 -2.10 -4.44
N THR A 104 8.42 -1.90 -5.59
CA THR A 104 9.10 -1.43 -6.81
C THR A 104 9.55 0.03 -6.65
N ALA A 105 8.71 0.89 -6.06
CA ALA A 105 9.10 2.26 -5.75
C ALA A 105 10.31 2.33 -4.82
N SER A 106 10.36 1.47 -3.80
CA SER A 106 11.50 1.37 -2.89
C SER A 106 12.80 0.98 -3.62
N LYS A 107 12.75 0.05 -4.58
CA LYS A 107 13.93 -0.30 -5.40
C LYS A 107 14.46 0.87 -6.23
N TYR A 108 13.57 1.71 -6.78
CA TYR A 108 13.99 2.94 -7.46
C TYR A 108 14.69 3.91 -6.49
N ARG A 109 14.14 4.11 -5.29
CA ARG A 109 14.75 4.96 -4.25
C ARG A 109 16.11 4.42 -3.80
N GLU A 110 16.22 3.12 -3.57
CA GLU A 110 17.49 2.47 -3.22
C GLU A 110 18.54 2.68 -4.30
N ARG A 111 18.18 2.59 -5.58
CA ARG A 111 19.12 2.87 -6.68
C ARG A 111 19.54 4.35 -6.68
N LEU A 112 18.62 5.28 -6.51
CA LEU A 112 18.92 6.71 -6.45
C LEU A 112 19.81 7.06 -5.24
N TRP A 113 19.58 6.46 -4.07
CA TRP A 113 20.44 6.61 -2.89
C TRP A 113 21.84 6.02 -3.11
N SER A 114 21.95 4.90 -3.83
CA SER A 114 23.25 4.35 -4.21
C SER A 114 24.03 5.32 -5.10
N ILE A 115 23.37 5.99 -6.05
CA ILE A 115 24.01 7.00 -6.90
C ILE A 115 24.37 8.24 -6.08
N LEU A 116 23.50 8.68 -5.18
CA LEU A 116 23.78 9.81 -4.28
C LEU A 116 25.05 9.56 -3.45
N THR A 117 25.19 8.38 -2.88
CA THR A 117 26.39 7.97 -2.12
C THR A 117 27.64 8.04 -3.01
N GLU A 118 27.53 7.65 -4.28
CA GLU A 118 28.64 7.75 -5.22
C GLU A 118 28.99 9.21 -5.55
N ILE A 119 27.99 10.07 -5.73
CA ILE A 119 28.17 11.51 -5.94
C ILE A 119 28.86 12.16 -4.73
N GLU A 120 28.42 11.85 -3.51
CA GLU A 120 29.03 12.34 -2.27
C GLU A 120 30.51 11.91 -2.16
N ASN A 121 30.85 10.69 -2.61
CA ASN A 121 32.24 10.24 -2.65
C ASN A 121 33.07 10.95 -3.73
N LEU A 122 32.48 11.21 -4.91
CA LEU A 122 33.13 11.96 -5.98
C LEU A 122 33.39 13.41 -5.57
N GLU A 123 32.45 14.04 -4.86
CA GLU A 123 32.56 15.41 -4.35
C GLU A 123 33.71 15.53 -3.34
N LYS A 124 33.83 14.60 -2.38
CA LYS A 124 34.99 14.53 -1.47
C LYS A 124 36.32 14.36 -2.21
N ALA A 125 36.34 13.52 -3.25
CA ALA A 125 37.53 13.37 -4.07
C ALA A 125 37.83 14.63 -4.90
N ASN A 126 36.82 15.43 -5.23
CA ASN A 126 36.93 16.65 -6.01
C ASN A 126 37.69 17.77 -5.28
N GLU A 127 37.56 17.83 -3.95
CA GLU A 127 38.32 18.75 -3.07
C GLU A 127 39.83 18.65 -3.34
N SER A 128 40.32 17.45 -3.63
CA SER A 128 41.75 17.19 -3.89
C SER A 128 42.24 17.53 -5.31
N ILE A 129 41.33 17.80 -6.26
CA ILE A 129 41.66 18.05 -7.69
C ILE A 129 41.25 19.45 -8.18
N GLY A 130 40.77 20.31 -7.28
CA GLY A 130 40.50 21.72 -7.50
C GLY A 130 39.05 22.07 -7.83
N GLU A 131 38.08 21.43 -7.14
CA GLU A 131 36.66 21.85 -7.08
C GLU A 131 36.02 22.11 -8.45
N MET A 132 35.87 21.05 -9.25
CA MET A 132 35.32 21.15 -10.60
C MET A 132 33.94 20.50 -10.72
N GLY A 133 33.10 20.97 -11.64
CA GLY A 133 31.83 20.30 -11.97
C GLY A 133 30.73 20.41 -10.91
N GLU A 134 30.85 21.35 -9.98
CA GLU A 134 29.87 21.61 -8.90
C GLU A 134 28.44 21.77 -9.42
N ASN A 135 28.25 22.49 -10.54
CA ASN A 135 26.93 22.64 -11.15
C ASN A 135 26.32 21.28 -11.52
N SER A 136 27.09 20.38 -12.13
CA SER A 136 26.59 19.05 -12.51
C SER A 136 26.32 18.16 -11.31
N ILE A 137 27.15 18.22 -10.27
CA ILE A 137 26.90 17.51 -9.01
C ILE A 137 25.62 18.01 -8.35
N SER A 138 25.45 19.33 -8.25
CA SER A 138 24.26 19.97 -7.67
C SER A 138 22.99 19.61 -8.44
N GLU A 139 23.02 19.66 -9.77
CA GLU A 139 21.91 19.23 -10.64
C GLU A 139 21.51 17.77 -10.37
N ILE A 140 22.50 16.86 -10.28
CA ILE A 140 22.24 15.44 -9.99
C ILE A 140 21.57 15.27 -8.61
N LYS A 141 22.11 15.93 -7.58
CA LYS A 141 21.54 15.85 -6.22
C LYS A 141 20.11 16.38 -6.17
N GLN A 142 19.82 17.50 -6.85
CA GLN A 142 18.47 18.06 -6.93
C GLN A 142 17.48 17.13 -7.64
N GLU A 143 17.89 16.48 -8.73
CA GLU A 143 17.05 15.48 -9.41
C GLU A 143 16.76 14.27 -8.52
N ILE A 144 17.78 13.77 -7.82
CA ILE A 144 17.62 12.69 -6.84
C ILE A 144 16.66 13.11 -5.74
N GLU A 145 16.83 14.30 -5.15
CA GLU A 145 16.00 14.83 -4.07
C GLU A 145 14.51 14.89 -4.46
N LYS A 146 14.21 15.33 -5.68
CA LYS A 146 12.83 15.34 -6.20
C LYS A 146 12.31 13.92 -6.41
N ALA A 147 13.11 13.05 -7.01
CA ALA A 147 12.67 11.71 -7.39
C ALA A 147 12.46 10.79 -6.19
N VAL A 148 13.29 10.86 -5.14
CA VAL A 148 13.12 10.01 -3.95
C VAL A 148 11.84 10.32 -3.17
N LYS A 149 11.32 11.55 -3.30
CA LYS A 149 10.04 11.99 -2.71
C LYS A 149 8.83 11.47 -3.47
N LEU A 150 8.99 10.90 -4.67
CA LEU A 150 7.90 10.26 -5.39
C LEU A 150 7.40 9.05 -4.62
N SER A 151 6.08 8.91 -4.56
CA SER A 151 5.40 7.77 -3.94
C SER A 151 4.17 7.39 -4.76
N PRO A 152 3.84 6.09 -4.84
CA PRO A 152 2.55 5.67 -5.35
C PRO A 152 1.43 6.37 -4.58
N SER A 153 0.48 6.96 -5.30
CA SER A 153 -0.68 7.63 -4.70
C SER A 153 -1.90 6.73 -4.79
N TYR A 154 -2.55 6.50 -3.64
CA TYR A 154 -3.76 5.71 -3.51
C TYR A 154 -4.84 6.55 -2.81
N PRO A 155 -5.60 7.36 -3.56
CA PRO A 155 -6.52 8.35 -2.97
C PRO A 155 -7.70 7.75 -2.20
N GLU A 156 -8.02 6.48 -2.44
CA GLU A 156 -9.14 5.80 -1.78
C GLU A 156 -8.67 4.65 -0.89
N SER A 157 -9.32 4.51 0.27
CA SER A 157 -9.06 3.41 1.19
C SER A 157 -9.80 2.14 0.73
N LEU A 158 -9.05 1.05 0.54
CA LEU A 158 -9.64 -0.25 0.24
C LEU A 158 -10.49 -0.82 1.39
N GLU A 159 -10.27 -0.37 2.63
CA GLU A 159 -11.12 -0.73 3.78
C GLU A 159 -12.58 -0.32 3.51
N LYS A 160 -12.80 0.88 2.95
CA LYS A 160 -14.15 1.36 2.60
C LYS A 160 -14.80 0.50 1.53
N HIS A 161 -14.05 0.14 0.49
CA HIS A 161 -14.53 -0.72 -0.59
C HIS A 161 -14.85 -2.14 -0.08
N LEU A 162 -14.06 -2.65 0.86
CA LEU A 162 -14.28 -3.93 1.51
C LEU A 162 -15.57 -3.93 2.34
N VAL A 163 -15.78 -2.89 3.16
CA VAL A 163 -17.03 -2.71 3.92
C VAL A 163 -18.23 -2.69 2.97
N LEU A 164 -18.21 -1.84 1.94
CA LEU A 164 -19.31 -1.73 0.97
C LEU A 164 -19.59 -3.04 0.23
N SER A 165 -18.54 -3.80 -0.10
CA SER A 165 -18.68 -5.08 -0.77
C SER A 165 -19.27 -6.16 0.14
N MET A 166 -19.13 -6.03 1.46
CA MET A 166 -19.61 -7.00 2.45
C MET A 166 -20.90 -6.61 3.16
N ASP A 167 -21.35 -5.36 3.03
CA ASP A 167 -22.42 -4.73 3.85
C ASP A 167 -23.74 -5.52 3.86
N PHE A 168 -24.01 -6.31 2.81
CA PHE A 168 -25.20 -7.15 2.68
C PHE A 168 -24.89 -8.64 2.41
N LEU A 169 -23.63 -9.06 2.54
CA LEU A 169 -23.21 -10.43 2.26
C LEU A 169 -23.14 -11.27 3.53
N LYS A 170 -23.84 -12.41 3.49
CA LYS A 170 -23.57 -13.54 4.38
C LYS A 170 -22.88 -14.62 3.57
N MET A 171 -21.59 -14.81 3.83
CA MET A 171 -20.75 -15.72 3.09
C MET A 171 -20.74 -17.09 3.76
N LYS A 172 -20.81 -18.18 2.98
CA LYS A 172 -20.61 -19.52 3.55
C LYS A 172 -19.15 -19.67 3.98
N LYS A 173 -18.92 -20.36 5.10
CA LYS A 173 -17.59 -20.68 5.63
C LYS A 173 -16.61 -21.17 4.56
N ASN A 174 -17.02 -22.10 3.69
CA ASN A 174 -16.14 -22.64 2.65
C ASN A 174 -15.76 -21.60 1.59
N ASP A 175 -16.69 -20.71 1.22
CA ASP A 175 -16.42 -19.62 0.29
C ASP A 175 -15.44 -18.63 0.94
N PHE A 176 -15.63 -18.30 2.22
CA PHE A 176 -14.72 -17.45 2.99
C PHE A 176 -13.31 -18.03 3.04
N LEU A 177 -13.17 -19.30 3.43
CA LEU A 177 -11.87 -19.97 3.48
C LEU A 177 -11.20 -20.03 2.10
N SER A 178 -11.98 -20.08 1.00
CA SER A 178 -11.44 -20.08 -0.36
C SER A 178 -10.86 -18.72 -0.80
N LEU A 179 -11.27 -17.62 -0.15
CA LEU A 179 -10.74 -16.29 -0.42
C LEU A 179 -9.41 -16.04 0.30
N LEU A 180 -9.13 -16.80 1.35
CA LEU A 180 -7.99 -16.58 2.24
C LEU A 180 -6.79 -17.43 1.84
N SER A 181 -5.61 -16.85 2.03
CA SER A 181 -4.36 -17.60 1.92
C SER A 181 -4.04 -18.20 3.29
N ILE A 182 -4.66 -19.32 3.65
CA ILE A 182 -4.59 -19.85 5.04
C ILE A 182 -3.18 -20.30 5.41
N ASP A 183 -2.73 -19.95 6.62
CA ASP A 183 -1.47 -20.43 7.17
C ASP A 183 -1.56 -21.93 7.54
N HIS A 184 -0.84 -22.78 6.81
CA HIS A 184 -0.72 -24.20 7.12
C HIS A 184 0.66 -24.59 7.65
N SER A 185 1.46 -23.64 8.13
CA SER A 185 2.77 -23.89 8.71
C SER A 185 2.68 -24.86 9.89
N LYS A 186 3.72 -25.68 10.07
CA LYS A 186 3.76 -26.72 11.11
C LYS A 186 3.52 -26.18 12.53
N GLY A 187 3.92 -24.93 12.79
CA GLY A 187 3.76 -24.27 14.09
C GLY A 187 2.33 -23.82 14.39
N ARG A 188 1.54 -23.49 13.36
CA ARG A 188 0.19 -22.93 13.51
C ARG A 188 -0.92 -23.87 13.06
N ALA A 189 -0.60 -24.98 12.40
CA ALA A 189 -1.61 -25.89 11.84
C ALA A 189 -2.67 -26.38 12.85
N ALA A 190 -2.28 -26.67 14.10
CA ALA A 190 -3.23 -27.11 15.12
C ALA A 190 -4.16 -25.96 15.59
N GLU A 191 -3.59 -24.77 15.79
CA GLU A 191 -4.33 -23.56 16.12
C GLU A 191 -5.32 -23.19 14.99
N MET A 192 -4.84 -23.18 13.75
CA MET A 192 -5.66 -22.86 12.57
C MET A 192 -6.79 -23.87 12.37
N ARG A 193 -6.53 -25.18 12.56
CA ARG A 193 -7.60 -26.19 12.57
C ARG A 193 -8.65 -25.89 13.63
N ASN A 194 -8.23 -25.65 14.87
CA ASN A 194 -9.16 -25.33 15.94
C ASN A 194 -9.96 -24.05 15.65
N THR A 195 -9.33 -23.01 15.10
CA THR A 195 -10.01 -21.77 14.71
C THR A 195 -11.03 -22.02 13.59
N ILE A 196 -10.66 -22.78 12.56
CA ILE A 196 -11.53 -23.13 11.44
C ILE A 196 -12.68 -24.02 11.92
N ASP A 197 -12.43 -25.05 12.74
CA ASP A 197 -13.47 -25.96 13.23
C ASP A 197 -14.53 -25.24 14.06
N ASN A 198 -14.13 -24.25 14.86
CA ASN A 198 -15.02 -23.43 15.69
C ASN A 198 -15.64 -22.22 14.95
N MET A 199 -15.41 -22.10 13.65
CA MET A 199 -15.97 -21.02 12.83
C MET A 199 -17.42 -21.36 12.42
N PRO A 200 -18.36 -20.41 12.51
CA PRO A 200 -19.75 -20.63 12.10
C PRO A 200 -19.88 -20.91 10.60
N ASP A 201 -20.99 -21.54 10.20
CA ASP A 201 -21.25 -21.88 8.79
C ASP A 201 -21.49 -20.65 7.90
N GLU A 202 -21.93 -19.53 8.50
CA GLU A 202 -22.11 -18.24 7.85
C GLU A 202 -21.18 -17.19 8.46
N ILE A 203 -20.55 -16.40 7.60
CA ILE A 203 -19.60 -15.34 7.92
C ILE A 203 -20.20 -14.02 7.45
N ASP A 204 -20.58 -13.17 8.40
CA ASP A 204 -20.90 -11.76 8.16
C ASP A 204 -19.64 -10.89 8.26
N PHE A 205 -19.79 -9.59 8.03
CA PHE A 205 -18.66 -8.65 8.11
C PHE A 205 -17.97 -8.65 9.49
N ASN A 206 -18.74 -8.69 10.58
CA ASN A 206 -18.16 -8.70 11.94
C ASN A 206 -17.33 -9.96 12.18
N ARG A 207 -17.81 -11.12 11.72
CA ARG A 207 -17.06 -12.36 11.84
C ARG A 207 -15.84 -12.37 10.93
N PHE A 208 -15.95 -11.82 9.72
CA PHE A 208 -14.82 -11.63 8.81
C PHE A 208 -13.70 -10.83 9.48
N MET A 209 -14.03 -9.67 10.07
CA MET A 209 -13.09 -8.83 10.83
C MET A 209 -12.41 -9.61 11.95
N LEU A 210 -13.18 -10.36 12.75
CA LEU A 210 -12.63 -11.14 13.86
C LEU A 210 -11.62 -12.19 13.37
N GLU A 211 -11.97 -12.93 12.31
CA GLU A 211 -11.12 -14.02 11.81
C GLU A 211 -9.87 -13.51 11.09
N VAL A 212 -10.01 -12.48 10.26
CA VAL A 212 -8.90 -11.93 9.47
C VAL A 212 -8.02 -11.00 10.29
N PHE A 213 -8.60 -10.03 10.99
CA PHE A 213 -7.82 -8.97 11.64
C PHE A 213 -7.36 -9.35 13.04
N VAL A 214 -8.26 -9.93 13.86
CA VAL A 214 -7.93 -10.23 15.26
C VAL A 214 -7.21 -11.57 15.40
N LYS A 215 -7.70 -12.61 14.73
CA LYS A 215 -7.10 -13.95 14.79
C LYS A 215 -6.00 -14.21 13.75
N ASN A 216 -5.88 -13.32 12.76
CA ASN A 216 -4.92 -13.39 11.66
C ASN A 216 -4.74 -14.80 11.09
N ILE A 217 -5.84 -15.36 10.54
CA ILE A 217 -5.83 -16.70 9.96
C ILE A 217 -5.17 -16.78 8.57
N GLU A 218 -4.90 -15.64 7.94
CA GLU A 218 -4.08 -15.61 6.72
C GLU A 218 -2.61 -15.91 7.03
N SER A 219 -1.91 -16.40 6.02
CA SER A 219 -0.48 -16.64 6.03
C SER A 219 0.25 -15.30 6.18
N PRO A 220 1.23 -15.19 7.08
CA PRO A 220 2.05 -13.98 7.21
C PRO A 220 2.77 -13.55 5.92
N ASP A 221 2.93 -14.47 4.96
CA ASP A 221 3.55 -14.19 3.67
C ASP A 221 2.56 -13.60 2.63
N ASP A 222 1.24 -13.64 2.90
CA ASP A 222 0.18 -13.20 1.96
C ASP A 222 -1.15 -12.90 2.71
N ASP A 223 -1.08 -12.08 3.76
CA ASP A 223 -2.19 -11.64 4.63
C ASP A 223 -2.88 -10.38 4.11
N VAL A 224 -3.35 -10.48 2.87
CA VAL A 224 -3.83 -9.32 2.09
C VAL A 224 -5.01 -8.58 2.74
N PHE A 225 -5.96 -9.29 3.35
CA PHE A 225 -7.07 -8.60 4.00
C PHE A 225 -6.66 -8.02 5.34
N PHE A 226 -5.73 -8.65 6.06
CA PHE A 226 -5.12 -8.05 7.25
C PHE A 226 -4.42 -6.73 6.90
N ASP A 227 -3.62 -6.71 5.83
CA ASP A 227 -2.93 -5.51 5.31
C ASP A 227 -3.88 -4.32 5.07
N ILE A 228 -5.06 -4.59 4.51
CA ILE A 228 -6.08 -3.56 4.24
C ILE A 228 -6.53 -2.90 5.55
N PHE A 229 -6.88 -3.69 6.56
CA PHE A 229 -7.32 -3.15 7.86
C PHE A 229 -6.19 -2.51 8.63
N TYR A 230 -5.00 -3.13 8.62
CA TYR A 230 -3.83 -2.61 9.29
C TYR A 230 -3.48 -1.22 8.75
N ARG A 231 -3.46 -1.04 7.42
CA ARG A 231 -3.25 0.27 6.81
C ARG A 231 -4.30 1.29 7.26
N GLY A 232 -5.58 0.92 7.25
CA GLY A 232 -6.66 1.80 7.72
C GLY A 232 -6.56 2.19 9.20
N VAL A 233 -6.08 1.29 10.07
CA VAL A 233 -5.79 1.61 11.48
C VAL A 233 -4.57 2.53 11.59
N MET A 234 -3.49 2.24 10.87
CA MET A 234 -2.28 3.07 10.89
C MET A 234 -2.53 4.49 10.39
N ASP A 235 -3.34 4.66 9.34
CA ASP A 235 -3.72 5.99 8.84
C ASP A 235 -4.46 6.80 9.90
N ARG A 236 -5.35 6.16 10.67
CA ARG A 236 -6.08 6.77 11.79
C ARG A 236 -5.18 7.08 13.00
N ILE A 237 -4.15 6.28 13.24
CA ILE A 237 -3.14 6.58 14.26
C ILE A 237 -2.31 7.80 13.84
N ILE A 238 -1.86 7.84 12.59
CA ILE A 238 -1.05 8.94 12.03
C ILE A 238 -1.84 10.25 12.01
N SER A 239 -3.14 10.19 11.70
CA SER A 239 -4.02 11.37 11.71
C SER A 239 -4.37 11.86 13.13
N GLY A 240 -4.05 11.09 14.16
CA GLY A 240 -4.40 11.38 15.56
C GLY A 240 -5.84 11.03 15.92
N GLU A 241 -6.59 10.34 15.04
CA GLU A 241 -7.93 9.83 15.35
C GLU A 241 -7.88 8.73 16.42
N ILE A 242 -6.84 7.89 16.40
CA ILE A 242 -6.59 6.86 17.41
C ILE A 242 -5.41 7.29 18.29
N ASP A 243 -5.71 7.59 19.55
CA ASP A 243 -4.70 7.84 20.58
C ASP A 243 -4.15 6.51 21.12
N THR A 244 -3.00 6.09 20.58
CA THR A 244 -2.31 4.86 21.01
C THR A 244 -1.66 4.97 22.38
N SER A 245 -1.44 6.19 22.90
CA SER A 245 -0.74 6.39 24.17
C SER A 245 -1.49 5.75 25.34
N LYS A 246 -2.83 5.80 25.34
CA LYS A 246 -3.69 5.17 26.34
C LYS A 246 -3.64 3.64 26.28
N ILE A 247 -3.71 3.08 25.07
CA ILE A 247 -3.67 1.62 24.85
C ILE A 247 -2.31 1.07 25.32
N LEU A 248 -1.22 1.76 24.97
CA LEU A 248 0.14 1.38 25.36
C LEU A 248 0.35 1.46 26.87
N HIS A 249 -0.19 2.50 27.54
CA HIS A 249 -0.14 2.63 28.99
C HIS A 249 -0.90 1.52 29.74
N GLU A 250 -2.07 1.11 29.24
CA GLU A 250 -2.89 0.07 29.86
C GLU A 250 -2.24 -1.33 29.77
N VAL A 251 -1.56 -1.62 28.65
CA VAL A 251 -0.99 -2.95 28.38
C VAL A 251 0.39 -3.13 28.98
N ILE A 252 1.31 -2.17 28.77
CA ILE A 252 2.73 -2.37 29.10
C ILE A 252 3.04 -1.96 30.55
N LYS A 253 2.21 -1.10 31.17
CA LYS A 253 2.33 -0.62 32.57
C LYS A 253 3.69 -0.01 32.95
N GLU A 254 4.60 0.13 32.00
CA GLU A 254 5.93 0.71 32.14
C GLU A 254 6.17 1.76 31.03
N PRO A 255 7.05 2.76 31.24
CA PRO A 255 7.39 3.73 30.20
C PRO A 255 8.13 3.05 29.05
N ILE A 256 7.53 3.06 27.86
CA ILE A 256 8.14 2.47 26.67
C ILE A 256 9.23 3.42 26.17
N PRO A 257 10.44 2.91 25.86
CA PRO A 257 11.44 3.67 25.14
C PRO A 257 10.88 4.05 23.76
N MET A 258 10.50 5.32 23.59
CA MET A 258 10.16 5.85 22.29
C MET A 258 11.46 6.22 21.57
N TYR A 259 11.50 6.04 20.25
CA TYR A 259 12.63 6.45 19.43
C TYR A 259 12.12 7.37 18.33
N LYS A 260 12.79 8.50 18.17
CA LYS A 260 12.55 9.42 17.07
C LYS A 260 13.67 9.24 16.06
N ALA A 261 13.30 8.82 14.85
CA ALA A 261 14.23 8.81 13.72
C ALA A 261 14.09 10.14 12.97
N GLU A 262 15.18 10.86 12.80
CA GLU A 262 15.23 12.03 11.92
C GLU A 262 15.76 11.60 10.55
N LYS A 263 15.08 12.07 9.50
CA LYS A 263 15.43 11.76 8.12
C LYS A 263 16.10 12.98 7.47
N ASP A 264 17.08 12.74 6.60
CA ASP A 264 17.67 13.79 5.76
C ASP A 264 16.71 14.23 4.63
N GLU A 265 17.12 15.23 3.83
CA GLU A 265 16.32 15.73 2.70
C GLU A 265 16.04 14.68 1.61
N TYR A 266 16.76 13.56 1.63
CA TYR A 266 16.59 12.41 0.73
C TYR A 266 15.78 11.28 1.35
N GLY A 267 15.28 11.43 2.59
CA GLY A 267 14.49 10.45 3.30
C GLY A 267 15.30 9.30 3.93
N ARG A 268 16.64 9.37 3.94
CA ARG A 268 17.51 8.43 4.64
C ARG A 268 17.50 8.73 6.15
N ILE A 269 17.65 7.71 7.00
CA ILE A 269 17.76 7.93 8.44
C ILE A 269 19.10 8.63 8.73
N ALA A 270 19.03 9.86 9.22
CA ALA A 270 20.20 10.68 9.59
C ALA A 270 20.60 10.44 11.05
N SER A 271 19.61 10.32 11.95
CA SER A 271 19.83 10.02 13.36
C SER A 271 18.65 9.23 13.95
N ILE A 272 18.93 8.50 15.03
CA ILE A 272 17.90 7.87 15.85
C ILE A 272 18.19 8.27 17.29
N GLU A 273 17.28 9.02 17.88
CA GLU A 273 17.38 9.45 19.27
C GLU A 273 16.31 8.79 20.12
N LYS A 274 16.66 8.46 21.37
CA LYS A 274 15.68 7.98 22.34
C LYS A 274 14.82 9.16 22.77
N ASP A 275 13.57 9.14 22.36
CA ASP A 275 12.56 10.09 22.79
C ASP A 275 12.15 9.76 24.23
N ARG A 276 12.51 10.65 25.17
CA ARG A 276 12.14 10.51 26.57
C ARG A 276 10.77 11.16 26.74
N PRO A 277 9.71 10.41 27.11
CA PRO A 277 8.42 11.03 27.36
C PRO A 277 8.57 12.08 28.48
N ASN A 278 8.14 13.32 28.20
CA ASN A 278 8.06 14.39 29.20
C ASN A 278 6.94 14.07 30.18
N LEU A 279 7.22 13.22 31.16
CA LEU A 279 6.34 12.98 32.28
C LEU A 279 6.48 14.14 33.27
N THR A 280 5.51 15.05 33.28
CA THR A 280 5.28 15.92 34.44
C THR A 280 4.63 15.04 35.51
N LEU A 281 5.37 14.73 36.58
CA LEU A 281 4.81 14.04 37.74
C LEU A 281 3.75 14.96 38.36
N LEU A 282 2.49 14.52 38.33
CA LEU A 282 1.38 15.11 39.11
C LEU A 282 1.49 14.71 40.57
#